data_AF-A0A732QII0-F1
#
_entry.id   AF-A0A732QII0-F1
#
_cell.length_a   1.000
_cell.length_b   1.000
_cell.length_c   1.000
_cell.angle_alpha   90.00
_cell.angle_beta   90.00
_cell.angle_gamma   90.00
#
_symmetry.space_group_name_H-M   'P 1'
#
loop_
_entity.id
_entity.type
_entity.pdbx_description
1 polymer ?
#
loop_
_entity_poly.entity_id
_entity_poly.type
_entity_poly.pdbx_seq_one_letter_code
_entity_poly.pdbx_strand_id
1 'polypeptide(L)'
;MFDQYRKTILAGAVALTCGLTAASTFAAGFQPAQPAGKLGAVVVDPYGNAPLTALVELDSHIISDVKVTVHGKGEKGVPVTYTVGKESLETYDGIPIFGLYQKFANNVTVEYKENGKAMKDDYVVQTSAIVNHYMDNRSISDLQQTKVIKVAPGFEDRLYLVNTHTFTPQGAEFHWHGEKDKNAGILDAGPAGGALPFDIAPYTFVVDTQGEYRWWLDQDTFYDGHDMNINKRGYLMGIRETPRGTFTAVQGQHWYEFDMMGQILADHKLPRGFLDASHESIETVNGTVLLRVGKRDYRKEDGIHVHTIRDQIIEVD
;
A
#
# COMPACT_ATOMS: atom_id res chain seq x y z
N MET A 1 -57.14 79.43 -42.48
CA MET A 1 -56.72 78.78 -43.73
C MET A 1 -55.35 78.17 -43.48
N PHE A 2 -55.23 76.85 -43.64
CA PHE A 2 -54.01 76.02 -43.71
C PHE A 2 -53.11 75.84 -42.46
N ASP A 3 -53.39 74.78 -41.70
CA ASP A 3 -52.65 73.48 -41.69
C ASP A 3 -51.11 73.49 -41.61
N GLN A 4 -50.51 72.74 -40.65
CA GLN A 4 -49.48 71.70 -40.89
C GLN A 4 -48.70 71.23 -39.64
N TYR A 5 -48.91 69.96 -39.31
CA TYR A 5 -47.94 68.87 -39.07
C TYR A 5 -46.42 69.12 -38.87
N ARG A 6 -45.89 68.34 -37.89
CA ARG A 6 -44.68 67.47 -37.87
C ARG A 6 -43.54 67.80 -36.87
N LYS A 7 -43.44 66.88 -35.90
CA LYS A 7 -42.27 66.13 -35.38
C LYS A 7 -40.95 66.88 -35.13
N THR A 8 -40.47 66.82 -33.89
CA THR A 8 -39.04 66.62 -33.60
C THR A 8 -38.86 65.88 -32.26
N ILE A 9 -37.97 64.90 -32.30
CA ILE A 9 -37.52 64.01 -31.23
C ILE A 9 -36.39 64.71 -30.45
N LEU A 10 -36.38 64.62 -29.12
CA LEU A 10 -35.18 64.37 -28.30
C LEU A 10 -35.60 64.20 -26.83
N ALA A 11 -35.66 62.96 -26.35
CA ALA A 11 -35.78 62.65 -24.92
C ALA A 11 -34.40 62.21 -24.41
N GLY A 12 -33.97 62.87 -23.34
CA GLY A 12 -32.62 62.81 -22.80
C GLY A 12 -32.24 61.50 -22.12
N ALA A 13 -30.93 61.29 -22.06
CA ALA A 13 -30.26 60.16 -21.44
C ALA A 13 -30.58 60.03 -19.95
N VAL A 14 -31.02 58.84 -19.54
CA VAL A 14 -30.97 58.39 -18.14
C VAL A 14 -29.77 57.47 -18.01
N ALA A 15 -28.79 57.89 -17.23
CA ALA A 15 -27.66 57.07 -16.84
C ALA A 15 -28.15 55.94 -15.93
N LEU A 16 -28.24 54.72 -16.46
CA LEU A 16 -28.31 53.52 -15.63
C LEU A 16 -26.92 53.28 -15.03
N THR A 17 -26.78 53.62 -13.75
CA THR A 17 -25.71 53.08 -12.91
C THR A 17 -25.89 51.56 -12.83
N CYS A 18 -25.08 50.83 -13.60
CA CYS A 18 -24.88 49.40 -13.39
C CYS A 18 -24.35 49.18 -11.97
N GLY A 19 -25.24 48.81 -11.06
CA GLY A 19 -24.86 48.08 -9.87
C GLY A 19 -24.30 46.74 -10.30
N LEU A 20 -22.99 46.71 -10.51
CA LEU A 20 -22.19 45.48 -10.56
C LEU A 20 -22.35 44.80 -9.20
N THR A 21 -23.42 44.03 -9.02
CA THR A 21 -23.35 42.89 -8.14
C THR A 21 -22.33 41.98 -8.82
N ALA A 22 -21.12 41.97 -8.27
CA ALA A 22 -20.11 41.02 -8.65
C ALA A 22 -20.79 39.65 -8.60
N ALA A 23 -20.99 39.05 -9.78
CA ALA A 23 -21.26 37.64 -9.89
C ALA A 23 -20.21 36.98 -9.02
N SER A 24 -20.67 36.29 -7.97
CA SER A 24 -19.87 35.47 -7.09
C SER A 24 -18.83 34.77 -7.95
N THR A 25 -17.59 35.20 -7.80
CA THR A 25 -16.44 34.54 -8.37
C THR A 25 -16.49 33.12 -7.87
N PHE A 26 -16.89 32.17 -8.72
CA PHE A 26 -16.66 30.74 -8.54
C PHE A 26 -15.15 30.52 -8.66
N ALA A 27 -14.44 30.95 -7.63
CA ALA A 27 -13.05 30.64 -7.38
C ALA A 27 -13.02 29.84 -6.08
N ALA A 28 -13.40 28.57 -6.15
CA ALA A 28 -13.12 27.63 -5.07
C ALA A 28 -13.12 26.23 -5.69
N GLY A 29 -11.99 25.53 -5.60
CA GLY A 29 -11.88 24.14 -6.04
C GLY A 29 -12.77 23.19 -5.23
N PHE A 30 -12.52 21.89 -5.35
CA PHE A 30 -13.25 20.89 -4.57
C PHE A 30 -12.79 20.90 -3.12
N GLN A 31 -13.75 21.00 -2.19
CA GLN A 31 -13.47 20.96 -0.75
C GLN A 31 -13.08 19.53 -0.32
N PRO A 32 -12.26 19.39 0.74
CA PRO A 32 -11.99 18.08 1.33
C PRO A 32 -13.25 17.48 1.95
N ALA A 33 -13.17 16.18 2.26
CA ALA A 33 -14.21 15.48 2.99
C ALA A 33 -14.50 16.20 4.33
N GLN A 34 -15.77 16.28 4.68
CA GLN A 34 -16.17 16.91 5.93
C GLN A 34 -15.93 15.95 7.10
N PRO A 35 -15.74 16.48 8.33
CA PRO A 35 -15.70 15.70 9.55
C PRO A 35 -16.79 14.63 9.63
N ALA A 36 -16.40 13.39 9.95
CA ALA A 36 -17.34 12.26 10.10
C ALA A 36 -17.88 12.13 11.53
N GLY A 37 -17.26 12.81 12.50
CA GLY A 37 -17.57 12.75 13.92
C GLY A 37 -17.06 13.99 14.64
N LYS A 38 -16.41 13.80 15.80
CA LYS A 38 -15.83 14.88 16.61
C LYS A 38 -14.38 15.21 16.26
N LEU A 39 -13.75 14.41 15.40
CA LEU A 39 -12.44 14.65 14.79
C LEU A 39 -12.64 15.02 13.32
N GLY A 40 -11.67 14.73 12.45
CA GLY A 40 -11.74 14.99 11.02
C GLY A 40 -12.53 13.95 10.19
N ALA A 41 -12.20 13.89 8.91
CA ALA A 41 -12.79 12.93 7.98
C ALA A 41 -12.29 11.50 8.27
N VAL A 42 -13.01 10.51 7.73
CA VAL A 42 -12.51 9.13 7.66
C VAL A 42 -12.14 8.82 6.22
N VAL A 43 -10.84 8.66 5.97
CA VAL A 43 -10.28 8.39 4.64
C VAL A 43 -9.97 6.91 4.52
N VAL A 44 -10.59 6.23 3.56
CA VAL A 44 -10.30 4.82 3.26
C VAL A 44 -9.06 4.74 2.39
N ASP A 45 -8.15 3.82 2.71
CA ASP A 45 -6.90 3.58 1.99
C ASP A 45 -6.06 4.86 1.76
N PRO A 46 -5.61 5.52 2.83
CA PRO A 46 -4.97 6.84 2.75
C PRO A 46 -3.69 6.84 1.89
N TYR A 47 -2.99 5.71 1.81
CA TYR A 47 -1.76 5.55 1.02
C TYR A 47 -1.97 4.85 -0.34
N GLY A 48 -3.20 4.39 -0.63
CA GLY A 48 -3.53 3.72 -1.89
C GLY A 48 -2.94 2.32 -2.06
N ASN A 49 -2.48 1.69 -0.97
CA ASN A 49 -1.79 0.40 -0.98
C ASN A 49 -2.46 -0.64 -0.07
N ALA A 50 -3.39 -0.23 0.80
CA ALA A 50 -3.99 -1.09 1.80
C ALA A 50 -5.52 -0.85 1.87
N PRO A 51 -6.30 -1.38 0.91
CA PRO A 51 -7.72 -1.06 0.73
C PRO A 51 -8.63 -1.46 1.89
N LEU A 52 -8.12 -2.26 2.84
CA LEU A 52 -8.81 -2.68 4.05
C LEU A 52 -8.33 -1.92 5.30
N THR A 53 -7.88 -0.70 5.07
CA THR A 53 -7.51 0.24 6.11
C THR A 53 -8.23 1.58 5.92
N ALA A 54 -8.26 2.38 6.97
CA ALA A 54 -8.75 3.75 6.90
C ALA A 54 -8.01 4.62 7.93
N LEU A 55 -8.19 5.93 7.85
CA LEU A 55 -7.58 6.90 8.75
C LEU A 55 -8.66 7.87 9.22
N VAL A 56 -8.80 8.04 10.54
CA VAL A 56 -9.57 9.18 11.09
C VAL A 56 -8.61 10.36 11.21
N GLU A 57 -8.78 11.39 10.41
CA GLU A 57 -7.92 12.58 10.45
C GLU A 57 -8.05 13.28 11.81
N LEU A 58 -6.94 13.80 12.35
CA LEU A 58 -6.96 14.53 13.61
C LEU A 58 -7.68 15.87 13.49
N ASP A 59 -7.65 16.52 12.33
CA ASP A 59 -8.18 17.88 12.12
C ASP A 59 -7.71 18.86 13.22
N SER A 60 -6.40 18.83 13.51
CA SER A 60 -5.75 19.63 14.55
C SER A 60 -6.17 19.35 16.01
N HIS A 61 -6.97 18.31 16.27
CA HIS A 61 -7.31 17.91 17.63
C HIS A 61 -6.10 17.28 18.34
N ILE A 62 -5.88 17.68 19.60
CA ILE A 62 -4.82 17.12 20.44
C ILE A 62 -5.43 16.05 21.34
N ILE A 63 -5.14 14.78 21.01
CA ILE A 63 -5.73 13.62 21.68
C ILE A 63 -4.67 12.71 22.30
N SER A 64 -5.12 11.80 23.18
CA SER A 64 -4.28 10.81 23.85
C SER A 64 -5.11 9.58 24.23
N ASP A 65 -4.46 8.53 24.75
CA ASP A 65 -5.12 7.30 25.22
C ASP A 65 -6.06 6.67 24.16
N VAL A 66 -5.59 6.61 22.92
CA VAL A 66 -6.40 6.18 21.78
C VAL A 66 -6.51 4.65 21.73
N LYS A 67 -7.73 4.17 21.56
CA LYS A 67 -8.07 2.76 21.37
C LYS A 67 -9.06 2.61 20.22
N VAL A 68 -8.76 1.71 19.30
CA VAL A 68 -9.61 1.39 18.15
C VAL A 68 -10.18 -0.01 18.31
N THR A 69 -11.45 -0.18 17.96
CA THR A 69 -12.13 -1.48 17.89
C THR A 69 -12.86 -1.58 16.55
N VAL A 70 -12.39 -2.47 15.67
CA VAL A 70 -13.13 -2.88 14.48
C VAL A 70 -14.00 -4.07 14.86
N HIS A 71 -15.31 -3.92 14.76
CA HIS A 71 -16.27 -4.94 15.20
C HIS A 71 -16.29 -6.15 14.25
N GLY A 72 -16.57 -7.33 14.81
CA GLY A 72 -16.75 -8.55 14.03
C GLY A 72 -17.93 -8.47 13.06
N LYS A 73 -17.79 -9.08 11.88
CA LYS A 73 -18.89 -9.25 10.93
C LYS A 73 -19.83 -10.38 11.38
N GLY A 74 -21.10 -10.05 11.63
CA GLY A 74 -22.11 -11.03 12.07
C GLY A 74 -21.86 -11.58 13.47
N GLU A 75 -22.49 -12.71 13.82
CA GLU A 75 -22.47 -13.26 15.19
C GLU A 75 -21.12 -13.87 15.61
N LYS A 76 -20.33 -14.35 14.66
CA LYS A 76 -19.04 -15.04 14.90
C LYS A 76 -17.82 -14.26 14.44
N GLY A 77 -18.02 -13.05 13.92
CA GLY A 77 -16.92 -12.25 13.40
C GLY A 77 -15.91 -11.91 14.50
N VAL A 78 -14.62 -11.91 14.15
CA VAL A 78 -13.55 -11.62 15.10
C VAL A 78 -13.40 -10.10 15.23
N PRO A 79 -13.59 -9.52 16.43
CA PRO A 79 -13.26 -8.11 16.64
C PRO A 79 -11.74 -7.92 16.68
N VAL A 80 -11.25 -6.81 16.13
CA VAL A 80 -9.84 -6.43 16.19
C VAL A 80 -9.73 -5.17 17.03
N THR A 81 -8.98 -5.23 18.14
CA THR A 81 -8.84 -4.14 19.11
C THR A 81 -7.37 -3.87 19.38
N TYR A 82 -6.97 -2.60 19.35
CA TYR A 82 -5.60 -2.17 19.63
C TYR A 82 -5.56 -0.74 20.14
N THR A 83 -4.43 -0.38 20.76
CA THR A 83 -4.11 0.98 21.17
C THR A 83 -3.25 1.66 20.12
N VAL A 84 -3.39 2.99 19.98
CA VAL A 84 -2.57 3.78 19.05
C VAL A 84 -1.63 4.67 19.86
N GLY A 85 -0.33 4.53 19.59
CA GLY A 85 0.71 5.31 20.23
C GLY A 85 0.81 6.73 19.66
N LYS A 86 1.44 7.63 20.42
CA LYS A 86 1.63 9.02 20.02
C LYS A 86 2.37 9.17 18.68
N GLU A 87 3.42 8.38 18.48
CA GLU A 87 4.21 8.42 17.25
C GLU A 87 3.35 8.13 16.01
N SER A 88 2.45 7.13 16.07
CA SER A 88 1.53 6.86 14.96
C SER A 88 0.56 8.01 14.70
N LEU A 89 0.05 8.68 15.75
CA LEU A 89 -0.83 9.84 15.58
C LEU A 89 -0.11 10.98 14.86
N GLU A 90 1.15 11.22 15.20
CA GLU A 90 1.98 12.25 14.58
C GLU A 90 2.40 11.87 13.15
N THR A 91 2.74 10.60 12.90
CA THR A 91 3.13 10.10 11.58
C THR A 91 1.99 10.17 10.57
N TYR A 92 0.79 9.77 11.00
CA TYR A 92 -0.38 9.71 10.10
C TYR A 92 -1.22 10.98 10.10
N ASP A 93 -0.97 11.93 11.01
CA ASP A 93 -1.90 13.04 11.32
C ASP A 93 -3.33 12.54 11.58
N GLY A 94 -3.43 11.37 12.24
CA GLY A 94 -4.69 10.64 12.33
C GLY A 94 -4.62 9.35 13.13
N ILE A 95 -5.80 8.77 13.37
CA ILE A 95 -5.97 7.48 14.05
C ILE A 95 -6.05 6.39 12.97
N PRO A 96 -5.05 5.50 12.88
CA PRO A 96 -5.06 4.41 11.90
C PRO A 96 -6.14 3.38 12.25
N ILE A 97 -6.90 2.97 11.24
CA ILE A 97 -7.90 1.91 11.29
C ILE A 97 -7.40 0.73 10.45
N PHE A 98 -6.87 -0.27 11.14
CA PHE A 98 -6.52 -1.60 10.64
C PHE A 98 -7.60 -2.64 10.97
N GLY A 99 -7.77 -3.64 10.09
CA GLY A 99 -8.59 -4.83 10.35
C GLY A 99 -9.97 -4.83 9.69
N LEU A 100 -10.21 -4.02 8.66
CA LEU A 100 -11.51 -3.94 8.00
C LEU A 100 -11.80 -5.18 7.16
N TYR A 101 -13.09 -5.51 6.98
CA TYR A 101 -13.55 -6.47 5.98
C TYR A 101 -13.74 -5.78 4.63
N GLN A 102 -13.54 -6.51 3.53
CA GLN A 102 -13.80 -6.00 2.17
C GLN A 102 -15.29 -5.87 1.84
N LYS A 103 -15.63 -4.93 0.96
CA LYS A 103 -17.00 -4.70 0.43
C LYS A 103 -18.07 -4.71 1.53
N PHE A 104 -17.75 -4.06 2.65
CA PHE A 104 -18.58 -4.13 3.85
C PHE A 104 -18.71 -2.77 4.54
N ALA A 105 -19.85 -2.59 5.18
CA ALA A 105 -20.12 -1.47 6.08
C ALA A 105 -19.53 -1.79 7.45
N ASN A 106 -18.22 -1.55 7.60
CA ASN A 106 -17.50 -1.87 8.83
C ASN A 106 -17.93 -0.94 9.96
N ASN A 107 -18.30 -1.50 11.11
CA ASN A 107 -18.52 -0.71 12.30
C ASN A 107 -17.18 -0.58 13.04
N VAL A 108 -16.78 0.66 13.33
CA VAL A 108 -15.53 0.97 14.02
C VAL A 108 -15.82 1.90 15.19
N THR A 109 -15.35 1.52 16.38
CA THR A 109 -15.41 2.39 17.56
C THR A 109 -14.01 2.93 17.85
N VAL A 110 -13.91 4.23 18.07
CA VAL A 110 -12.68 4.89 18.50
C VAL A 110 -12.93 5.57 19.84
N GLU A 111 -12.13 5.21 20.84
CA GLU A 111 -12.13 5.77 22.18
C GLU A 111 -10.82 6.56 22.37
N TYR A 112 -10.89 7.76 22.92
CA TYR A 112 -9.72 8.62 23.14
C TYR A 112 -9.97 9.62 24.28
N LYS A 113 -8.94 10.35 24.68
CA LYS A 113 -9.07 11.51 25.57
C LYS A 113 -8.69 12.79 24.87
N GLU A 114 -9.46 13.84 25.13
CA GLU A 114 -9.21 15.20 24.67
C GLU A 114 -9.44 16.16 25.84
N ASN A 115 -8.47 17.04 26.11
CA ASN A 115 -8.51 17.96 27.27
C ASN A 115 -8.81 17.25 28.61
N GLY A 116 -8.30 16.02 28.78
CA GLY A 116 -8.52 15.19 29.98
C GLY A 116 -9.91 14.53 30.07
N LYS A 117 -10.81 14.75 29.11
CA LYS A 117 -12.14 14.15 29.06
C LYS A 117 -12.15 12.91 28.16
N ALA A 118 -12.81 11.85 28.60
CA ALA A 118 -13.03 10.66 27.78
C ALA A 118 -14.03 10.95 26.65
N MET A 119 -13.65 10.57 25.44
CA MET A 119 -14.36 10.76 24.20
C MET A 119 -14.52 9.41 23.50
N LYS A 120 -15.60 9.28 22.73
CA LYS A 120 -15.89 8.11 21.92
C LYS A 120 -16.65 8.53 20.68
N ASP A 121 -16.28 7.97 19.53
CA ASP A 121 -17.03 8.02 18.28
C ASP A 121 -17.20 6.61 17.70
N ASP A 122 -18.33 6.41 17.03
CA ASP A 122 -18.67 5.18 16.30
C ASP A 122 -18.83 5.55 14.81
N TYR A 123 -18.03 4.93 13.95
CA TYR A 123 -18.01 5.17 12.50
C TYR A 123 -18.53 3.96 11.73
N VAL A 124 -19.14 4.23 10.58
CA VAL A 124 -19.43 3.22 9.56
C VAL A 124 -18.48 3.46 8.38
N VAL A 125 -17.53 2.54 8.17
CA VAL A 125 -16.48 2.64 7.16
C VAL A 125 -16.77 1.67 6.02
N GLN A 126 -17.15 2.21 4.87
CA GLN A 126 -17.42 1.43 3.66
C GLN A 126 -16.11 1.13 2.93
N THR A 127 -15.84 -0.14 2.65
CA THR A 127 -14.65 -0.57 1.91
C THR A 127 -15.02 -1.07 0.51
N SER A 128 -14.04 -1.06 -0.39
CA SER A 128 -14.16 -1.68 -1.72
C SER A 128 -13.81 -3.18 -1.68
N ALA A 129 -13.83 -3.82 -2.83
CA ALA A 129 -13.38 -5.21 -3.01
C ALA A 129 -11.85 -5.31 -3.04
N ILE A 130 -11.33 -6.49 -2.68
CA ILE A 130 -9.96 -6.89 -2.97
C ILE A 130 -9.86 -7.25 -4.46
N VAL A 131 -8.72 -6.98 -5.09
CA VAL A 131 -8.46 -7.29 -6.50
C VAL A 131 -7.21 -8.17 -6.61
N ASN A 132 -7.31 -9.24 -7.40
CA ASN A 132 -6.16 -9.95 -7.94
C ASN A 132 -5.98 -9.53 -9.40
N HIS A 133 -4.90 -8.81 -9.68
CA HIS A 133 -4.57 -8.27 -11.00
C HIS A 133 -4.00 -9.33 -11.96
N TYR A 134 -3.64 -10.51 -11.44
CA TYR A 134 -2.99 -11.59 -12.22
C TYR A 134 -3.87 -12.84 -12.26
N MET A 135 -4.68 -12.95 -13.31
CA MET A 135 -5.56 -14.08 -13.58
C MET A 135 -5.42 -14.58 -15.02
N ASP A 136 -5.64 -15.87 -15.22
CA ASP A 136 -5.68 -16.50 -16.55
C ASP A 136 -6.47 -17.82 -16.51
N ASN A 137 -6.37 -18.64 -17.56
CA ASN A 137 -7.09 -19.91 -17.68
C ASN A 137 -6.69 -20.98 -16.64
N ARG A 138 -5.67 -20.73 -15.80
CA ARG A 138 -5.29 -21.57 -14.66
C ARG A 138 -5.99 -21.16 -13.36
N SER A 139 -6.59 -19.97 -13.32
CA SER A 139 -7.25 -19.44 -12.13
C SER A 139 -8.50 -20.25 -11.77
N ILE A 140 -8.55 -20.73 -10.52
CA ILE A 140 -9.73 -21.41 -9.96
C ILE A 140 -10.80 -20.37 -9.57
N SER A 141 -10.36 -19.28 -8.96
CA SER A 141 -11.13 -18.09 -8.56
C SER A 141 -10.19 -16.87 -8.54
N ASP A 142 -10.73 -15.67 -8.33
CA ASP A 142 -9.97 -14.44 -8.14
C ASP A 142 -9.13 -14.47 -6.86
N LEU A 143 -9.73 -14.92 -5.75
CA LEU A 143 -9.09 -14.99 -4.46
C LEU A 143 -8.78 -16.42 -4.00
N GLN A 144 -7.70 -16.58 -3.24
CA GLN A 144 -7.37 -17.84 -2.59
C GLN A 144 -8.46 -18.22 -1.57
N GLN A 145 -8.76 -19.51 -1.45
CA GLN A 145 -9.83 -19.97 -0.57
C GLN A 145 -9.26 -20.33 0.80
N THR A 146 -9.93 -19.90 1.86
CA THR A 146 -9.59 -20.25 3.24
C THR A 146 -10.50 -21.37 3.73
N LYS A 147 -9.94 -22.26 4.56
CA LYS A 147 -10.71 -23.30 5.24
C LYS A 147 -10.24 -23.41 6.67
N VAL A 148 -11.05 -22.90 7.59
CA VAL A 148 -10.79 -23.04 9.03
C VAL A 148 -10.99 -24.50 9.42
N ILE A 149 -9.94 -25.11 9.97
CA ILE A 149 -9.97 -26.52 10.40
C ILE A 149 -10.20 -26.63 11.91
N LYS A 150 -9.50 -25.83 12.70
CA LYS A 150 -9.58 -25.86 14.16
C LYS A 150 -9.18 -24.51 14.74
N VAL A 151 -9.99 -24.02 15.69
CA VAL A 151 -9.66 -22.89 16.56
C VAL A 151 -9.91 -23.37 17.98
N ALA A 152 -8.86 -23.37 18.81
CA ALA A 152 -9.00 -23.75 20.21
C ALA A 152 -9.53 -22.54 21.02
N PRO A 153 -10.21 -22.76 22.15
CA PRO A 153 -10.61 -21.67 23.03
C PRO A 153 -9.42 -20.83 23.48
N GLY A 154 -9.54 -19.51 23.42
CA GLY A 154 -8.48 -18.54 23.74
C GLY A 154 -7.51 -18.23 22.59
N PHE A 155 -7.84 -18.66 21.36
CA PHE A 155 -7.06 -18.37 20.14
C PHE A 155 -7.91 -17.70 19.06
N GLU A 156 -9.15 -17.32 19.36
CA GLU A 156 -10.09 -16.70 18.42
C GLU A 156 -9.60 -15.34 17.92
N ASP A 157 -8.74 -14.67 18.68
CA ASP A 157 -8.17 -13.35 18.41
C ASP A 157 -6.96 -13.36 17.46
N ARG A 158 -6.47 -14.54 17.08
CA ARG A 158 -5.26 -14.65 16.26
C ARG A 158 -5.46 -14.14 14.84
N LEU A 159 -4.49 -13.36 14.40
CA LEU A 159 -4.33 -12.88 13.03
C LEU A 159 -3.02 -13.41 12.45
N TYR A 160 -3.05 -13.77 11.17
CA TYR A 160 -1.88 -14.30 10.48
C TYR A 160 -1.65 -13.54 9.18
N LEU A 161 -0.49 -12.89 9.04
CA LEU A 161 -0.04 -12.37 7.76
C LEU A 161 0.44 -13.54 6.90
N VAL A 162 -0.20 -13.73 5.76
CA VAL A 162 0.13 -14.73 4.75
C VAL A 162 0.90 -14.04 3.64
N ASN A 163 2.19 -14.35 3.55
CA ASN A 163 3.01 -14.00 2.39
C ASN A 163 2.98 -15.16 1.40
N THR A 164 2.15 -15.04 0.38
CA THR A 164 2.04 -16.00 -0.72
C THR A 164 2.00 -15.24 -2.05
N HIS A 165 1.86 -15.97 -3.15
CA HIS A 165 2.08 -15.47 -4.50
C HIS A 165 1.08 -16.07 -5.47
N THR A 166 0.96 -15.45 -6.64
CA THR A 166 0.13 -15.95 -7.74
C THR A 166 0.91 -15.86 -9.05
N PHE A 167 0.74 -16.84 -9.93
CA PHE A 167 1.46 -16.85 -11.19
C PHE A 167 1.03 -15.68 -12.08
N THR A 168 2.01 -15.08 -12.76
CA THR A 168 1.73 -14.20 -13.89
C THR A 168 1.40 -15.02 -15.14
N PRO A 169 0.56 -14.52 -16.06
CA PRO A 169 0.26 -15.20 -17.33
C PRO A 169 1.51 -15.52 -18.17
N GLN A 170 2.47 -14.60 -18.19
CA GLN A 170 3.70 -14.66 -18.97
C GLN A 170 4.82 -15.47 -18.32
N GLY A 171 4.76 -15.72 -17.01
CA GLY A 171 5.85 -16.34 -16.27
C GLY A 171 7.10 -15.47 -16.25
N ALA A 172 8.28 -16.10 -16.29
CA ALA A 172 9.56 -15.40 -16.28
C ALA A 172 9.98 -14.97 -17.70
N GLU A 173 10.11 -13.67 -17.92
CA GLU A 173 10.44 -13.10 -19.23
C GLU A 173 11.88 -12.58 -19.32
N PHE A 174 12.55 -12.38 -18.19
CA PHE A 174 13.86 -11.74 -18.11
C PHE A 174 14.95 -12.68 -17.61
N HIS A 175 16.14 -12.50 -18.17
CA HIS A 175 17.36 -13.11 -17.67
C HIS A 175 18.45 -12.05 -17.56
N TRP A 176 19.30 -12.15 -16.54
CA TRP A 176 20.56 -11.41 -16.56
C TRP A 176 21.48 -12.00 -17.62
N HIS A 177 22.21 -11.14 -18.31
CA HIS A 177 23.25 -11.56 -19.25
C HIS A 177 24.52 -11.96 -18.48
N GLY A 178 25.15 -13.08 -18.86
CA GLY A 178 26.38 -13.59 -18.26
C GLY A 178 27.59 -13.54 -19.22
N GLU A 179 28.78 -13.86 -18.70
CA GLU A 179 29.98 -14.00 -19.54
C GLU A 179 29.97 -15.36 -20.27
N LYS A 180 30.29 -15.33 -21.56
CA LYS A 180 30.40 -16.52 -22.40
C LYS A 180 31.67 -17.31 -22.06
N ASP A 181 31.55 -18.62 -21.89
CA ASP A 181 32.69 -19.46 -21.59
C ASP A 181 33.55 -19.75 -22.82
N LYS A 182 34.80 -20.19 -22.60
CA LYS A 182 35.79 -20.41 -23.67
C LYS A 182 35.45 -21.57 -24.61
N ASN A 183 34.56 -22.47 -24.21
CA ASN A 183 34.17 -23.64 -24.99
C ASN A 183 32.89 -23.39 -25.81
N ALA A 184 32.22 -22.25 -25.63
CA ALA A 184 31.06 -21.88 -26.41
C ALA A 184 31.42 -21.63 -27.89
N GLY A 185 30.52 -21.98 -28.81
CA GLY A 185 30.73 -21.82 -30.24
C GLY A 185 30.90 -20.35 -30.61
N ILE A 186 31.74 -20.04 -31.61
CA ILE A 186 32.09 -18.64 -31.96
C ILE A 186 30.85 -17.77 -32.22
N LEU A 187 29.82 -18.34 -32.85
CA LEU A 187 28.60 -17.62 -33.25
C LEU A 187 27.47 -17.63 -32.20
N ASP A 188 27.67 -18.31 -31.07
CA ASP A 188 26.64 -18.42 -30.05
C ASP A 188 26.42 -17.05 -29.37
N ALA A 189 25.17 -16.75 -29.00
CA ALA A 189 24.87 -15.58 -28.18
C ALA A 189 25.50 -15.71 -26.77
N GLY A 190 25.57 -14.59 -26.03
CA GLY A 190 25.99 -14.63 -24.63
C GLY A 190 25.00 -15.42 -23.77
N PRO A 191 25.47 -16.15 -22.75
CA PRO A 191 24.60 -16.94 -21.89
C PRO A 191 23.82 -16.05 -20.91
N ALA A 192 22.86 -16.65 -20.22
CA ALA A 192 22.24 -16.06 -19.05
C ALA A 192 23.05 -16.36 -17.76
N GLY A 193 22.80 -15.59 -16.71
CA GLY A 193 23.31 -15.85 -15.36
C GLY A 193 22.32 -15.39 -14.29
N GLY A 194 22.68 -15.61 -13.03
CA GLY A 194 21.89 -15.13 -11.89
C GLY A 194 20.51 -15.80 -11.80
N ALA A 195 19.57 -15.09 -11.21
CA ALA A 195 18.23 -15.58 -10.90
C ALA A 195 17.14 -14.52 -11.17
N LEU A 196 17.32 -13.65 -12.17
CA LEU A 196 16.26 -12.72 -12.59
C LEU A 196 14.90 -13.39 -12.93
N PRO A 197 14.86 -14.63 -13.45
CA PRO A 197 13.60 -15.37 -13.61
C PRO A 197 12.86 -15.70 -12.31
N PHE A 198 13.47 -15.45 -11.15
CA PHE A 198 12.85 -15.68 -9.84
C PHE A 198 11.87 -14.55 -9.52
N ASP A 199 10.74 -14.62 -10.20
CA ASP A 199 9.84 -13.50 -10.42
C ASP A 199 8.38 -13.97 -10.43
N ILE A 200 7.53 -13.37 -9.58
CA ILE A 200 6.13 -13.76 -9.43
C ILE A 200 5.32 -12.63 -8.76
N ALA A 201 4.03 -12.54 -9.08
CA ALA A 201 3.16 -11.54 -8.47
C ALA A 201 2.89 -11.87 -6.98
N PRO A 202 2.95 -10.87 -6.08
CA PRO A 202 2.63 -11.05 -4.67
C PRO A 202 1.13 -11.32 -4.47
N TYR A 203 0.80 -11.95 -3.35
CA TYR A 203 -0.57 -12.19 -2.90
C TYR A 203 -0.56 -12.13 -1.36
N THR A 204 -0.60 -10.92 -0.82
CA THR A 204 -0.26 -10.67 0.59
C THR A 204 -1.48 -10.19 1.37
N PHE A 205 -1.84 -10.90 2.43
CA PHE A 205 -3.04 -10.60 3.20
C PHE A 205 -2.92 -11.01 4.67
N VAL A 206 -3.82 -10.48 5.51
CA VAL A 206 -4.03 -10.99 6.88
C VAL A 206 -5.34 -11.76 6.91
N VAL A 207 -5.32 -12.94 7.54
CA VAL A 207 -6.50 -13.76 7.77
C VAL A 207 -6.78 -13.93 9.25
N ASP A 208 -8.06 -13.90 9.63
CA ASP A 208 -8.49 -14.21 11.00
C ASP A 208 -8.90 -15.68 11.19
N THR A 209 -9.32 -16.01 12.41
CA THR A 209 -9.71 -17.37 12.79
C THR A 209 -11.06 -17.83 12.23
N GLN A 210 -11.82 -16.95 11.57
CA GLN A 210 -12.98 -17.31 10.76
C GLN A 210 -12.64 -17.48 9.27
N GLY A 211 -11.37 -17.32 8.90
CA GLY A 211 -10.92 -17.42 7.51
C GLY A 211 -11.22 -16.18 6.69
N GLU A 212 -11.54 -15.06 7.33
CA GLU A 212 -11.88 -13.82 6.65
C GLU A 212 -10.62 -12.98 6.40
N TYR A 213 -10.61 -12.29 5.25
CA TYR A 213 -9.55 -11.34 4.89
C TYR A 213 -9.72 -10.04 5.68
N ARG A 214 -8.71 -9.68 6.48
CA ARG A 214 -8.71 -8.52 7.39
C ARG A 214 -7.69 -7.45 7.03
N TRP A 215 -6.87 -7.73 6.04
CA TRP A 215 -5.89 -6.81 5.46
C TRP A 215 -5.47 -7.34 4.10
N TRP A 216 -5.11 -6.44 3.20
CA TRP A 216 -4.60 -6.73 1.85
C TRP A 216 -3.55 -5.70 1.52
N LEU A 217 -2.39 -6.14 1.03
CA LEU A 217 -1.42 -5.26 0.39
C LEU A 217 -1.68 -5.30 -1.12
N ASP A 218 -1.92 -4.13 -1.72
CA ASP A 218 -2.10 -4.04 -3.17
C ASP A 218 -0.88 -4.62 -3.88
N GLN A 219 -1.13 -5.36 -4.96
CA GLN A 219 -0.07 -5.97 -5.75
C GLN A 219 0.79 -4.90 -6.43
N ASP A 220 0.16 -3.79 -6.84
CA ASP A 220 0.81 -2.69 -7.54
C ASP A 220 1.75 -1.86 -6.63
N THR A 221 1.66 -2.06 -5.30
CA THR A 221 2.52 -1.40 -4.31
C THR A 221 4.00 -1.61 -4.63
N PHE A 222 4.38 -2.85 -4.93
CA PHE A 222 5.78 -3.20 -5.25
C PHE A 222 5.95 -3.85 -6.61
N TYR A 223 4.90 -4.46 -7.18
CA TYR A 223 5.05 -5.37 -8.31
C TYR A 223 4.21 -4.92 -9.51
N ASP A 224 4.85 -4.85 -10.68
CA ASP A 224 4.18 -4.68 -11.96
C ASP A 224 4.73 -5.71 -12.93
N GLY A 225 3.98 -6.78 -13.14
CA GLY A 225 4.33 -7.83 -14.09
C GLY A 225 3.98 -7.47 -15.53
N HIS A 226 3.10 -6.49 -15.77
CA HIS A 226 2.70 -6.10 -17.12
C HIS A 226 3.72 -5.18 -17.78
N ASP A 227 4.42 -4.37 -16.99
CA ASP A 227 5.56 -3.57 -17.44
C ASP A 227 6.88 -4.38 -17.41
N MET A 228 7.87 -3.88 -18.15
CA MET A 228 9.22 -4.45 -18.25
C MET A 228 10.23 -3.77 -17.31
N ASN A 229 9.75 -3.01 -16.32
CA ASN A 229 10.58 -2.28 -15.38
C ASN A 229 11.09 -3.18 -14.24
N ILE A 230 12.34 -3.65 -14.34
CA ILE A 230 13.00 -4.53 -13.34
C ILE A 230 12.92 -3.99 -11.89
N ASN A 231 12.80 -2.67 -11.67
CA ASN A 231 12.65 -2.11 -10.32
C ASN A 231 11.32 -2.53 -9.65
N LYS A 232 10.33 -2.98 -10.42
CA LYS A 232 9.03 -3.50 -9.97
C LYS A 232 8.83 -4.99 -10.29
N ARG A 233 9.92 -5.76 -10.42
CA ARG A 233 9.90 -7.22 -10.67
C ARG A 233 10.61 -7.96 -9.52
N GLY A 234 10.43 -9.27 -9.47
CA GLY A 234 11.06 -10.16 -8.50
C GLY A 234 10.02 -10.93 -7.68
N TYR A 235 10.44 -11.37 -6.50
CA TYR A 235 9.64 -12.21 -5.61
C TYR A 235 9.57 -11.53 -4.24
N LEU A 236 8.40 -11.07 -3.82
CA LEU A 236 8.21 -10.40 -2.54
C LEU A 236 8.41 -11.40 -1.39
N MET A 237 9.48 -11.24 -0.60
CA MET A 237 9.86 -12.19 0.45
C MET A 237 10.40 -11.47 1.69
N GLY A 238 10.67 -12.24 2.75
CA GLY A 238 11.36 -11.73 3.93
C GLY A 238 10.57 -10.68 4.70
N ILE A 239 9.23 -10.74 4.66
CA ILE A 239 8.36 -9.83 5.44
C ILE A 239 8.56 -10.12 6.92
N ARG A 240 9.29 -9.25 7.62
CA ARG A 240 9.66 -9.41 9.04
C ARG A 240 9.44 -8.13 9.82
N GLU A 241 8.91 -8.28 11.02
CA GLU A 241 8.63 -7.16 11.93
C GLU A 241 9.92 -6.48 12.40
N THR A 242 9.87 -5.15 12.51
CA THR A 242 10.93 -4.30 13.08
C THR A 242 10.65 -3.98 14.55
N PRO A 243 11.62 -3.42 15.30
CA PRO A 243 11.35 -2.91 16.66
C PRO A 243 10.27 -1.82 16.75
N ARG A 244 9.89 -1.21 15.62
CA ARG A 244 8.86 -0.16 15.51
C ARG A 244 7.46 -0.72 15.17
N GLY A 245 7.33 -2.03 14.95
CA GLY A 245 6.07 -2.66 14.52
C GLY A 245 5.75 -2.46 13.02
N THR A 246 6.74 -2.04 12.24
CA THR A 246 6.71 -2.00 10.76
C THR A 246 7.33 -3.29 10.20
N PHE A 247 7.46 -3.42 8.88
CA PHE A 247 7.94 -4.65 8.24
C PHE A 247 8.99 -4.37 7.18
N THR A 248 10.15 -5.02 7.28
CA THR A 248 11.11 -5.08 6.17
C THR A 248 10.70 -6.13 5.15
N ALA A 249 11.01 -5.93 3.87
CA ALA A 249 10.83 -6.93 2.81
C ALA A 249 11.88 -6.78 1.70
N VAL A 250 12.02 -7.81 0.85
CA VAL A 250 12.81 -7.77 -0.38
C VAL A 250 11.97 -8.14 -1.59
N GLN A 251 12.25 -7.53 -2.74
CA GLN A 251 11.73 -7.95 -4.03
C GLN A 251 12.76 -7.67 -5.13
N GLY A 252 13.39 -8.75 -5.63
CA GLY A 252 14.30 -8.65 -6.77
C GLY A 252 15.52 -7.78 -6.49
N GLN A 253 15.53 -6.55 -7.01
CA GLN A 253 16.68 -5.64 -6.93
C GLN A 253 16.52 -4.55 -5.88
N HIS A 254 15.51 -4.67 -5.03
CA HIS A 254 15.15 -3.69 -4.02
C HIS A 254 14.85 -4.37 -2.67
N TRP A 255 14.99 -3.57 -1.62
CA TRP A 255 14.49 -3.87 -0.28
C TRP A 255 13.69 -2.68 0.25
N TYR A 256 12.75 -2.97 1.13
CA TYR A 256 11.71 -2.03 1.56
C TYR A 256 11.49 -2.09 3.06
N GLU A 257 10.88 -1.03 3.57
CA GLU A 257 10.18 -1.01 4.85
C GLU A 257 8.77 -0.45 4.62
N PHE A 258 7.74 -1.09 5.17
CA PHE A 258 6.36 -0.63 5.09
C PHE A 258 5.58 -0.93 6.38
N ASP A 259 4.45 -0.26 6.56
CA ASP A 259 3.58 -0.47 7.73
C ASP A 259 2.22 -1.09 7.36
N MET A 260 1.40 -1.34 8.39
CA MET A 260 0.06 -1.91 8.22
C MET A 260 -0.97 -0.94 7.61
N MET A 261 -0.65 0.35 7.48
CA MET A 261 -1.46 1.32 6.75
C MET A 261 -1.12 1.34 5.25
N GLY A 262 -0.13 0.56 4.81
CA GLY A 262 0.34 0.55 3.43
C GLY A 262 1.27 1.72 3.09
N GLN A 263 1.78 2.43 4.10
CA GLN A 263 2.79 3.46 3.88
C GLN A 263 4.13 2.79 3.55
N ILE A 264 4.77 3.22 2.45
CA ILE A 264 6.13 2.80 2.12
C ILE A 264 7.10 3.75 2.82
N LEU A 265 7.79 3.23 3.83
CA LEU A 265 8.69 3.96 4.71
C LEU A 265 10.11 3.99 4.13
N ALA A 266 10.49 2.94 3.41
CA ALA A 266 11.76 2.82 2.75
C ALA A 266 11.64 2.06 1.42
N ASP A 267 12.38 2.51 0.41
CA ASP A 267 12.56 1.83 -0.88
C ASP A 267 14.00 2.05 -1.34
N HIS A 268 14.80 1.00 -1.25
CA HIS A 268 16.22 1.06 -1.54
C HIS A 268 16.62 0.04 -2.60
N LYS A 269 17.34 0.52 -3.61
CA LYS A 269 18.07 -0.36 -4.53
C LYS A 269 19.16 -1.11 -3.78
N LEU A 270 19.40 -2.35 -4.19
CA LEU A 270 20.59 -3.06 -3.74
C LEU A 270 21.87 -2.31 -4.13
N PRO A 271 22.93 -2.35 -3.30
CA PRO A 271 24.21 -1.80 -3.67
C PRO A 271 24.70 -2.42 -4.97
N ARG A 272 25.29 -1.61 -5.86
CA ARG A 272 25.58 -1.95 -7.27
C ARG A 272 26.30 -3.29 -7.53
N GLY A 273 27.02 -3.80 -6.53
CA GLY A 273 27.78 -5.04 -6.58
C GLY A 273 26.96 -6.29 -6.31
N PHE A 274 25.68 -6.17 -5.96
CA PHE A 274 24.79 -7.26 -5.60
C PHE A 274 23.52 -7.25 -6.46
N LEU A 275 22.79 -8.36 -6.43
CA LEU A 275 21.57 -8.59 -7.19
C LEU A 275 20.70 -9.68 -6.52
N ASP A 276 19.46 -9.79 -6.96
CA ASP A 276 18.56 -10.92 -6.69
C ASP A 276 18.32 -11.19 -5.19
N ALA A 277 18.03 -10.12 -4.44
CA ALA A 277 17.60 -10.21 -3.06
C ALA A 277 16.32 -11.04 -2.96
N SER A 278 16.33 -12.02 -2.07
CA SER A 278 15.21 -12.95 -1.92
C SER A 278 15.30 -13.70 -0.59
N HIS A 279 14.17 -14.28 -0.20
CA HIS A 279 13.92 -15.08 1.01
C HIS A 279 13.87 -14.29 2.31
N GLU A 280 14.87 -13.47 2.65
CA GLU A 280 14.96 -12.86 3.98
C GLU A 280 15.44 -11.40 3.94
N SER A 281 14.81 -10.60 4.80
CA SER A 281 15.25 -9.30 5.28
C SER A 281 14.93 -9.21 6.77
N ILE A 282 15.88 -8.80 7.59
CA ILE A 282 15.65 -8.64 9.02
C ILE A 282 16.45 -7.48 9.58
N GLU A 283 15.79 -6.61 10.31
CA GLU A 283 16.46 -5.54 11.03
C GLU A 283 17.20 -6.08 12.25
N THR A 284 18.41 -5.58 12.46
CA THR A 284 19.24 -5.90 13.61
C THR A 284 18.95 -4.96 14.79
N VAL A 285 19.43 -5.33 15.97
CA VAL A 285 19.38 -4.45 17.15
C VAL A 285 20.18 -3.16 17.00
N ASN A 286 21.02 -3.04 15.96
CA ASN A 286 21.85 -1.87 15.68
C ASN A 286 21.19 -0.90 14.68
N GLY A 287 19.97 -1.17 14.22
CA GLY A 287 19.26 -0.36 13.23
C GLY A 287 19.73 -0.57 11.78
N THR A 288 20.54 -1.60 11.53
CA THR A 288 20.91 -2.07 10.18
C THR A 288 19.97 -3.18 9.71
N VAL A 289 19.98 -3.50 8.43
CA VAL A 289 19.17 -4.60 7.85
C VAL A 289 20.07 -5.66 7.21
N LEU A 290 19.85 -6.92 7.57
CA LEU A 290 20.51 -8.07 6.94
C LEU A 290 19.69 -8.57 5.76
N LEU A 291 20.34 -8.73 4.60
CA LEU A 291 19.73 -9.18 3.36
C LEU A 291 20.47 -10.37 2.78
N ARG A 292 19.73 -11.33 2.20
CA ARG A 292 20.30 -12.43 1.41
C ARG A 292 20.25 -12.09 -0.08
N VAL A 293 21.42 -12.04 -0.72
CA VAL A 293 21.59 -11.62 -2.12
C VAL A 293 22.52 -12.56 -2.91
N GLY A 294 22.67 -12.30 -4.21
CA GLY A 294 23.76 -12.78 -5.04
C GLY A 294 24.79 -11.68 -5.31
N LYS A 295 26.02 -12.06 -5.65
CA LYS A 295 27.08 -11.14 -6.08
C LYS A 295 27.01 -10.93 -7.58
N ARG A 296 26.89 -9.68 -8.01
CA ARG A 296 27.04 -9.28 -9.42
C ARG A 296 28.51 -9.32 -9.84
N ASP A 297 28.74 -9.78 -11.07
CA ASP A 297 30.06 -9.88 -11.72
C ASP A 297 31.15 -10.50 -10.82
N TYR A 298 30.81 -11.60 -10.16
CA TYR A 298 31.78 -12.35 -9.34
C TYR A 298 32.77 -13.06 -10.24
N ARG A 299 34.06 -12.73 -10.08
CA ARG A 299 35.15 -13.39 -10.80
C ARG A 299 35.50 -14.71 -10.12
N LYS A 300 35.25 -15.83 -10.80
CA LYS A 300 35.71 -17.15 -10.36
C LYS A 300 37.23 -17.29 -10.47
N GLU A 301 37.76 -18.37 -9.90
CA GLU A 301 39.20 -18.70 -9.97
C GLU A 301 39.71 -18.88 -11.41
N ASP A 302 38.86 -19.38 -12.31
CA ASP A 302 39.16 -19.55 -13.74
C ASP A 302 39.07 -18.25 -14.56
N GLY A 303 38.73 -17.13 -13.91
CA GLY A 303 38.62 -15.79 -14.49
C GLY A 303 37.27 -15.46 -15.11
N ILE A 304 36.33 -16.42 -15.21
CA ILE A 304 34.99 -16.18 -15.75
C ILE A 304 34.14 -15.44 -14.71
N HIS A 305 33.38 -14.43 -15.15
CA HIS A 305 32.44 -13.70 -14.33
C HIS A 305 31.06 -14.37 -14.33
N VAL A 306 30.47 -14.47 -13.15
CA VAL A 306 29.11 -14.98 -12.94
C VAL A 306 28.32 -14.05 -12.03
N HIS A 307 27.01 -14.20 -12.06
CA HIS A 307 26.15 -13.71 -10.98
C HIS A 307 25.92 -14.87 -10.02
N THR A 308 26.39 -14.74 -8.78
CA THR A 308 26.31 -15.85 -7.81
C THR A 308 24.88 -16.04 -7.32
N ILE A 309 24.57 -17.24 -6.84
CA ILE A 309 23.20 -17.65 -6.52
C ILE A 309 23.05 -17.77 -5.02
N ARG A 310 22.41 -16.77 -4.41
CA ARG A 310 21.85 -16.86 -3.05
C ARG A 310 22.88 -17.23 -1.97
N ASP A 311 24.14 -16.84 -2.17
CA ASP A 311 25.27 -17.25 -1.34
C ASP A 311 25.98 -16.06 -0.66
N GLN A 312 25.40 -14.85 -0.76
CA GLN A 312 25.91 -13.65 -0.10
C GLN A 312 24.91 -13.13 0.94
N ILE A 313 25.46 -12.63 2.04
CA ILE A 313 24.74 -11.85 3.04
C ILE A 313 25.36 -10.46 3.07
N ILE A 314 24.52 -9.43 3.09
CA ILE A 314 24.95 -8.05 3.27
C ILE A 314 24.21 -7.45 4.47
N GLU A 315 24.88 -6.50 5.13
CA GLU A 315 24.30 -5.64 6.16
C GLU A 315 24.28 -4.22 5.60
N VAL A 316 23.13 -3.56 5.65
CA VAL A 316 22.90 -2.22 5.10
C VAL A 316 22.32 -1.28 6.16
N ASP A 317 22.48 0.03 5.96
CA ASP A 317 21.97 1.11 6.82
C ASP A 317 21.07 2.10 6.05
#